data_AF-A0AAW2ZQB6-F1
#
_entry.id   AF-A0AAW2ZQB6-F1
#
_cell.length_a   1.000
_cell.length_b   1.000
_cell.length_c   1.000
_cell.angle_alpha   90.00
_cell.angle_beta   90.00
_cell.angle_gamma   90.00
#
_symmetry.space_group_name_H-M   'P 1'
#
loop_
_entity.id
_entity.type
_entity.pdbx_description
1 polymer ?
#
loop_
_entity_poly.entity_id
_entity_poly.type
_entity_poly.pdbx_seq_one_letter_code
_entity_poly.pdbx_strand_id
1 'polypeptide(L)'
;MSVSAYVEENLEGEKEQDIPLHIWLDVIAPFFVSNGNIRNELMTLLLLCKGMREVVELLLFSRLSDKVITDIFSNHNIGLIRMVIHNQHIRHEYQSLLWLSCEYNYLDFVQELLMDPRFDPSFNDNAAIKEACANGNLEIVILLLKDHRVHPPLSALQCSCRNGHHSVVKILMSDNRLDPSSDNNAAICWACRNGHLQVVEILLNDERANPSADNSYCIRMACRNGHTDIVKLLIKEGSSDLSSVDNYAIKWAAENSHIEIIKILLNMPSVDPTVYQHQSLRSACRNGHIEVVKLLLGDERLDPAIRNNFCIRHASKSGRVEVVKLLLANDRVDPCVNNNEPFRFACSEGHFEVAKLLLSDPRVDPSSTNNAAIRWACKNGHTEVVKLLLNDKRVDASSNDNSAIREACSNGHFLVVVELLKQSNVDPTSYNNSALRHASEKGHFNIVNALKEDGRVLRYNQNVAKEVINETKIVMY
;
A
#
# COMPACT_ATOMS: atom_id res chain seq x y z
N MET A 1 -4.14 24.02 35.02
CA MET A 1 -3.06 23.44 35.84
C MET A 1 -3.21 21.94 35.74
N SER A 2 -2.12 21.19 35.57
CA SER A 2 -2.21 19.73 35.57
C SER A 2 -2.19 19.16 36.99
N VAL A 3 -2.64 17.91 37.22
CA VAL A 3 -2.59 17.22 38.51
C VAL A 3 -1.13 17.13 38.95
N SER A 4 -0.23 16.78 38.02
CA SER A 4 1.21 16.76 38.26
C SER A 4 1.74 18.13 38.67
N ALA A 5 1.34 19.20 37.97
CA ALA A 5 1.75 20.55 38.33
C ALA A 5 1.15 21.01 39.67
N TYR A 6 -0.09 20.61 39.99
CA TYR A 6 -0.72 20.91 41.29
C TYR A 6 -0.01 20.20 42.43
N VAL A 7 0.33 18.92 42.25
CA VAL A 7 1.09 18.12 43.22
C VAL A 7 2.48 18.71 43.43
N GLU A 8 3.21 19.02 42.35
CA GLU A 8 4.54 19.63 42.44
C GLU A 8 4.51 21.00 43.13
N GLU A 9 3.49 21.81 42.88
CA GLU A 9 3.38 23.17 43.41
C GLU A 9 2.80 23.23 44.84
N ASN A 10 1.99 22.25 45.25
CA ASN A 10 1.24 22.33 46.52
C ASN A 10 1.54 21.19 47.52
N LEU A 11 2.27 20.14 47.14
CA LEU A 11 2.55 18.97 47.99
C LEU A 11 4.05 18.64 48.09
N GLU A 12 4.90 19.67 47.99
CA GLU A 12 6.37 19.69 48.17
C GLU A 12 7.06 18.31 48.38
N GLY A 13 7.41 17.65 47.27
CA GLY A 13 8.36 16.53 47.28
C GLY A 13 7.77 15.13 47.42
N GLU A 14 6.45 14.97 47.56
CA GLU A 14 5.83 13.65 47.42
C GLU A 14 5.74 13.23 45.95
N LYS A 15 6.18 12.01 45.63
CA LYS A 15 5.90 11.43 44.31
C LYS A 15 4.41 11.15 44.24
N GLU A 16 3.79 11.38 43.08
CA GLU A 16 2.35 11.21 42.87
C GLU A 16 1.78 9.86 43.37
N GLN A 17 2.61 8.82 43.38
CA GLN A 17 2.25 7.46 43.79
C GLN A 17 2.22 7.25 45.31
N ASP A 18 2.80 8.16 46.08
CA ASP A 18 3.00 8.05 47.53
C ASP A 18 2.01 8.92 48.34
N ILE A 19 1.18 9.73 47.66
CA ILE A 19 0.23 10.64 48.29
C ILE A 19 -0.90 9.86 48.99
N PRO A 20 -1.17 10.12 50.29
CA PRO A 20 -2.24 9.48 51.04
C PRO A 20 -3.65 9.70 50.45
N LEU A 21 -4.49 8.66 50.50
CA LEU A 21 -5.83 8.65 49.91
C LEU A 21 -6.73 9.81 50.35
N HIS A 22 -6.70 10.19 51.63
CA HIS A 22 -7.52 11.29 52.14
C HIS A 22 -7.14 12.64 51.52
N ILE A 23 -5.86 12.85 51.16
CA ILE A 23 -5.43 14.09 50.48
C ILE A 23 -5.96 14.12 49.04
N TRP A 24 -5.97 12.97 48.35
CA TRP A 24 -6.62 12.85 47.05
C TRP A 24 -8.11 13.18 47.12
N LEU A 25 -8.82 12.69 48.13
CA LEU A 25 -10.27 12.81 48.28
C LEU A 25 -10.73 14.19 48.78
N ASP A 26 -10.02 14.76 49.75
CA ASP A 26 -10.48 15.93 50.48
C ASP A 26 -9.91 17.25 49.93
N VAL A 27 -8.80 17.18 49.19
CA VAL A 27 -8.06 18.36 48.72
C VAL A 27 -7.95 18.38 47.20
N ILE A 28 -7.33 17.35 46.61
CA ILE A 28 -7.00 17.36 45.18
C ILE A 28 -8.26 17.21 44.33
N ALA A 29 -9.06 16.16 44.53
CA ALA A 29 -10.26 15.92 43.72
C ALA A 29 -11.29 17.06 43.80
N PRO A 30 -11.66 17.61 44.98
CA PRO A 30 -12.60 18.73 45.08
C PRO A 30 -12.10 20.00 44.40
N PHE A 31 -10.78 20.27 44.45
CA PHE A 31 -10.18 21.42 43.78
C PHE A 31 -10.36 21.35 42.25
N PHE A 32 -10.07 20.20 41.64
CA PHE A 32 -10.25 20.00 40.20
C PHE A 32 -11.72 19.92 39.79
N VAL A 33 -12.57 19.38 40.67
CA VAL A 33 -14.02 19.32 40.48
C VAL A 33 -14.65 20.70 40.45
N SER A 34 -14.31 21.54 41.42
CA SER A 34 -14.84 22.90 41.56
C SER A 34 -14.41 23.83 40.43
N ASN A 35 -13.23 23.58 39.84
CA ASN A 35 -12.65 24.39 38.77
C ASN A 35 -13.03 23.91 37.35
N GLY A 36 -13.87 22.88 37.21
CA GLY A 36 -14.31 22.37 35.89
C GLY A 36 -13.20 21.74 35.03
N ASN A 37 -12.00 21.54 35.58
CA ASN A 37 -10.83 20.99 34.88
C ASN A 37 -10.76 19.46 34.88
N ILE A 38 -11.75 18.78 35.46
CA ILE A 38 -11.87 17.32 35.56
C ILE A 38 -11.63 16.61 34.21
N ARG A 39 -11.99 17.24 33.07
CA ARG A 39 -12.05 16.60 31.75
C ARG A 39 -10.73 16.03 31.22
N ASN A 40 -9.58 16.64 31.53
CA ASN A 40 -8.32 16.25 30.92
C ASN A 40 -7.44 15.37 31.82
N GLU A 41 -7.74 15.30 33.12
CA GLU A 41 -6.84 14.73 34.12
C GLU A 41 -7.44 13.57 34.90
N LEU A 42 -8.70 13.25 34.58
CA LEU A 42 -9.42 12.12 35.14
C LEU A 42 -8.67 10.81 34.96
N MET A 43 -7.99 10.62 33.81
CA MET A 43 -7.19 9.42 33.57
C MET A 43 -5.97 9.36 34.48
N THR A 44 -5.27 10.47 34.70
CA THR A 44 -4.13 10.53 35.62
C THR A 44 -4.57 10.21 37.05
N LEU A 45 -5.71 10.77 37.50
CA LEU A 45 -6.34 10.45 38.79
C LEU A 45 -6.78 8.97 38.89
N LEU A 46 -7.40 8.41 37.85
CA LEU A 46 -7.84 7.00 37.82
C LEU A 46 -6.67 6.00 37.83
N LEU A 47 -5.59 6.29 37.10
CA LEU A 47 -4.35 5.50 37.08
C LEU A 47 -3.62 5.54 38.41
N LEU A 48 -3.48 6.74 39.00
CA LEU A 48 -2.78 6.95 40.28
C LEU A 48 -3.55 6.36 41.46
N CYS A 49 -4.88 6.42 41.46
CA CYS A 49 -5.71 5.91 42.56
C CYS A 49 -5.99 4.41 42.49
N LYS A 50 -5.35 3.62 41.60
CA LYS A 50 -5.47 2.15 41.51
C LYS A 50 -6.93 1.62 41.55
N GLY A 51 -7.91 2.40 41.08
CA GLY A 51 -9.32 2.00 41.11
C GLY A 51 -10.00 2.05 42.50
N MET A 52 -9.54 2.91 43.41
CA MET A 52 -10.21 3.13 44.70
C MET A 52 -11.63 3.67 44.52
N ARG A 53 -12.59 2.94 45.08
CA ARG A 53 -14.03 3.10 44.89
C ARG A 53 -14.53 4.50 45.27
N GLU A 54 -13.94 5.08 46.31
CA GLU A 54 -14.36 6.35 46.90
C GLU A 54 -14.02 7.55 46.00
N VAL A 55 -12.87 7.51 45.29
CA VAL A 55 -12.43 8.56 44.35
C VAL A 55 -13.28 8.52 43.08
N VAL A 56 -13.64 7.31 42.65
CA VAL A 56 -14.48 7.08 41.48
C VAL A 56 -15.92 7.50 41.80
N GLU A 57 -16.48 7.16 42.97
CA GLU A 57 -17.80 7.61 43.42
C GLU A 57 -17.92 9.15 43.45
N LEU A 58 -16.85 9.88 43.81
CA LEU A 58 -16.78 11.34 43.75
C LEU A 58 -16.77 11.90 42.31
N LEU A 59 -16.11 11.22 41.38
CA LEU A 59 -16.04 11.61 39.95
C LEU A 59 -17.33 11.23 39.17
N LEU A 60 -18.04 10.21 39.65
CA LEU A 60 -19.28 9.64 39.08
C LEU A 60 -20.54 10.53 39.29
N PHE A 61 -20.45 11.64 40.03
CA PHE A 61 -21.51 12.68 40.08
C PHE A 61 -21.54 13.58 38.83
N SER A 62 -20.57 13.45 37.92
CA SER A 62 -20.51 14.18 36.65
C SER A 62 -20.75 13.26 35.45
N ARG A 63 -21.25 13.79 34.32
CA ARG A 63 -21.31 13.04 33.06
C ARG A 63 -19.88 12.66 32.65
N LEU A 64 -19.58 11.36 32.59
CA LEU A 64 -18.36 10.89 31.95
C LEU A 64 -18.40 11.23 30.46
N SER A 65 -17.26 11.19 29.79
CA SER A 65 -17.22 11.32 28.34
C SER A 65 -16.94 9.97 27.71
N ASP A 66 -17.41 9.74 26.48
CA ASP A 66 -17.14 8.49 25.74
C ASP A 66 -15.64 8.14 25.71
N LYS A 67 -14.76 9.15 25.62
CA LYS A 67 -13.30 8.95 25.66
C LYS A 67 -12.84 8.34 26.98
N VAL A 68 -13.31 8.87 28.11
CA VAL A 68 -12.97 8.36 29.44
C VAL A 68 -13.49 6.93 29.61
N ILE A 69 -14.72 6.65 29.17
CA ILE A 69 -15.30 5.31 29.26
C ILE A 69 -14.48 4.33 28.41
N THR A 70 -14.11 4.72 27.19
CA THR A 70 -13.24 3.94 26.31
C THR A 70 -11.87 3.68 26.95
N ASP A 71 -11.28 4.70 27.58
CA ASP A 71 -10.00 4.57 28.30
C ASP A 71 -10.14 3.58 29.49
N ILE A 72 -11.26 3.61 30.22
CA ILE A 72 -11.51 2.67 31.33
C ILE A 72 -11.61 1.21 30.81
N PHE A 73 -12.34 0.99 29.72
CA PHE A 73 -12.48 -0.34 29.12
C PHE A 73 -11.16 -0.86 28.52
N SER A 74 -10.40 -0.01 27.82
CA SER A 74 -9.11 -0.37 27.23
C SER A 74 -8.03 -0.66 28.29
N ASN A 75 -8.13 -0.07 29.48
CA ASN A 75 -7.26 -0.39 30.62
C ASN A 75 -7.63 -1.71 31.34
N HIS A 76 -8.69 -2.38 30.92
CA HIS A 76 -9.14 -3.68 31.44
C HIS A 76 -9.35 -3.76 32.96
N ASN A 77 -9.61 -2.63 33.63
CA ASN A 77 -9.85 -2.61 35.08
C ASN A 77 -11.30 -3.00 35.39
N ILE A 78 -11.51 -4.30 35.65
CA ILE A 78 -12.83 -4.89 35.92
C ILE A 78 -13.58 -4.19 37.06
N GLY A 79 -12.88 -3.74 38.11
CA GLY A 79 -13.48 -3.00 39.22
C GLY A 79 -14.07 -1.68 38.75
N LEU A 80 -13.27 -0.89 38.00
CA LEU A 80 -13.71 0.38 37.42
C LEU A 80 -14.85 0.19 36.40
N ILE A 81 -14.74 -0.81 35.52
CA ILE A 81 -15.78 -1.09 34.52
C ILE A 81 -17.10 -1.41 35.21
N ARG A 82 -17.08 -2.27 36.26
CA ARG A 82 -18.26 -2.59 37.05
C ARG A 82 -18.87 -1.35 37.69
N MET A 83 -18.04 -0.46 38.24
CA MET A 83 -18.51 0.80 38.83
C MET A 83 -19.18 1.72 37.80
N VAL A 84 -18.62 1.83 36.59
CA VAL A 84 -19.20 2.63 35.50
C VAL A 84 -20.55 2.06 35.07
N ILE A 85 -20.68 0.74 34.92
CA ILE A 85 -21.93 0.08 34.52
C ILE A 85 -23.05 0.31 35.54
N HIS A 86 -22.74 0.27 36.85
CA HIS A 86 -23.74 0.50 37.90
C HIS A 86 -24.06 1.98 38.16
N ASN A 87 -23.40 2.92 37.48
CA ASN A 87 -23.64 4.35 37.71
C ASN A 87 -24.98 4.80 37.12
N GLN A 88 -25.88 5.26 37.99
CA GLN A 88 -27.21 5.73 37.61
C GLN A 88 -27.21 7.08 36.86
N HIS A 89 -26.10 7.82 36.84
CA HIS A 89 -25.97 9.11 36.15
C HIS A 89 -25.49 9.00 34.70
N ILE A 90 -25.02 7.83 34.27
CA ILE A 90 -24.48 7.57 32.92
C ILE A 90 -25.59 7.05 31.97
N ARG A 91 -26.88 7.21 32.35
CA ARG A 91 -28.08 6.66 31.66
C ARG A 91 -28.21 6.98 30.16
N HIS A 92 -27.53 7.99 29.65
CA HIS A 92 -27.54 8.33 28.22
C HIS A 92 -26.41 7.66 27.41
N GLU A 93 -25.45 6.99 28.04
CA GLU A 93 -24.25 6.39 27.42
C GLU A 93 -24.21 4.85 27.57
N TYR A 94 -25.27 4.22 28.08
CA TYR A 94 -25.37 2.76 28.24
C TYR A 94 -25.11 1.99 26.94
N GLN A 95 -25.36 2.66 25.81
CA GLN A 95 -25.19 2.13 24.47
C GLN A 95 -23.71 1.95 24.10
N SER A 96 -22.86 2.92 24.48
CA SER A 96 -21.39 2.80 24.40
C SER A 96 -20.88 1.68 25.32
N LEU A 97 -21.49 1.48 26.50
CA LEU A 97 -21.09 0.43 27.44
C LEU A 97 -21.31 -0.99 26.91
N LEU A 98 -22.46 -1.26 26.29
CA LEU A 98 -22.69 -2.57 25.68
C LEU A 98 -21.73 -2.81 24.51
N TRP A 99 -21.57 -1.81 23.64
CA TRP A 99 -20.66 -1.91 22.50
C TRP A 99 -19.22 -2.19 22.96
N LEU A 100 -18.71 -1.43 23.94
CA LEU A 100 -17.38 -1.67 24.53
C LEU A 100 -17.30 -3.04 25.21
N SER A 101 -18.34 -3.47 25.93
CA SER A 101 -18.38 -4.82 26.52
C SER A 101 -18.31 -5.92 25.44
N CYS A 102 -18.91 -5.68 24.28
CA CYS A 102 -18.83 -6.56 23.12
C CYS A 102 -17.46 -6.50 22.43
N GLU A 103 -16.86 -5.32 22.30
CA GLU A 103 -15.52 -5.12 21.72
C GLU A 103 -14.45 -5.86 22.54
N TYR A 104 -14.43 -5.64 23.86
CA TYR A 104 -13.44 -6.19 24.78
C TYR A 104 -13.78 -7.60 25.30
N ASN A 105 -14.82 -8.24 24.76
CA ASN A 105 -15.23 -9.60 25.10
C ASN A 105 -15.59 -9.83 26.58
N TYR A 106 -16.30 -8.89 27.20
CA TYR A 106 -16.76 -8.99 28.59
C TYR A 106 -18.16 -9.59 28.71
N LEU A 107 -18.25 -10.91 28.66
CA LEU A 107 -19.51 -11.66 28.72
C LEU A 107 -20.36 -11.32 29.96
N ASP A 108 -19.76 -11.28 31.15
CA ASP A 108 -20.48 -11.01 32.40
C ASP A 108 -21.15 -9.63 32.39
N PHE A 109 -20.46 -8.63 31.83
CA PHE A 109 -20.98 -7.26 31.73
C PHE A 109 -22.07 -7.15 30.65
N VAL A 110 -21.94 -7.86 29.54
CA VAL A 110 -23.03 -7.98 28.55
C VAL A 110 -24.27 -8.58 29.21
N GLN A 111 -24.11 -9.67 29.99
CA GLN A 111 -25.24 -10.30 30.68
C GLN A 111 -25.89 -9.34 31.69
N GLU A 112 -25.09 -8.63 32.48
CA GLU A 112 -25.58 -7.66 33.47
C GLU A 112 -26.37 -6.52 32.82
N LEU A 113 -25.87 -5.96 31.72
CA LEU A 113 -26.53 -4.89 30.96
C LEU A 113 -27.87 -5.34 30.34
N LEU A 114 -27.93 -6.57 29.81
CA LEU A 114 -29.17 -7.11 29.23
C LEU A 114 -30.27 -7.37 30.27
N MET A 115 -29.91 -7.58 31.54
CA MET A 115 -30.88 -7.76 32.63
C MET A 115 -31.56 -6.45 33.07
N ASP A 116 -31.01 -5.28 32.72
CA ASP A 116 -31.66 -3.99 33.01
C ASP A 116 -32.83 -3.76 32.02
N PRO A 117 -34.09 -3.73 32.48
CA PRO A 117 -35.26 -3.60 31.60
C PRO A 117 -35.33 -2.25 30.86
N ARG A 118 -34.55 -1.24 31.29
CA ARG A 118 -34.50 0.08 30.65
C ARG A 118 -33.50 0.12 29.50
N PHE A 119 -32.66 -0.91 29.38
CA PHE A 119 -31.60 -0.97 28.41
C PHE A 119 -32.13 -1.48 27.05
N ASP A 120 -31.78 -0.80 25.97
CA ASP A 120 -32.14 -1.19 24.60
C ASP A 120 -30.92 -1.76 23.86
N PRO A 121 -30.83 -3.10 23.68
CA PRO A 121 -29.71 -3.73 23.00
C PRO A 121 -29.75 -3.56 21.47
N SER A 122 -30.85 -3.04 20.91
CA SER A 122 -31.04 -2.82 19.47
C SER A 122 -30.53 -1.46 18.98
N PHE A 123 -30.03 -0.63 19.90
CA PHE A 123 -29.60 0.74 19.61
C PHE A 123 -28.54 0.84 18.51
N ASN A 124 -28.57 1.97 17.78
CA ASN A 124 -27.68 2.28 16.66
C ASN A 124 -27.61 1.16 15.62
N ASP A 125 -28.78 0.67 15.22
CA ASP A 125 -28.91 -0.44 14.27
C ASP A 125 -28.15 -1.69 14.73
N ASN A 126 -28.39 -2.10 15.98
CA ASN A 126 -27.81 -3.30 16.57
C ASN A 126 -26.25 -3.28 16.53
N ALA A 127 -25.64 -2.12 16.81
CA ALA A 127 -24.19 -1.93 16.73
C ALA A 127 -23.39 -2.90 17.61
N ALA A 128 -23.90 -3.23 18.80
CA ALA A 128 -23.21 -4.11 19.75
C ALA A 128 -23.06 -5.56 19.23
N ILE A 129 -24.13 -6.15 18.69
CA ILE A 129 -24.02 -7.50 18.10
C ILE A 129 -23.16 -7.48 16.84
N LYS A 130 -23.21 -6.42 16.03
CA LYS A 130 -22.29 -6.24 14.90
C LYS A 130 -20.83 -6.25 15.36
N GLU A 131 -20.51 -5.57 16.47
CA GLU A 131 -19.16 -5.55 17.04
C GLU A 131 -18.72 -6.91 17.58
N ALA A 132 -19.59 -7.58 18.34
CA ALA A 132 -19.32 -8.94 18.81
C ALA A 132 -19.08 -9.90 17.63
N CYS A 133 -19.85 -9.75 16.55
CA CYS A 133 -19.70 -10.52 15.32
C CYS A 133 -18.40 -10.22 14.57
N ALA A 134 -17.98 -8.96 14.54
CA ALA A 134 -16.72 -8.53 13.91
C ALA A 134 -15.49 -9.05 14.67
N ASN A 135 -15.56 -9.13 16.00
CA ASN A 135 -14.48 -9.62 16.85
C ASN A 135 -14.48 -11.14 17.07
N GLY A 136 -15.56 -11.84 16.67
CA GLY A 136 -15.65 -13.30 16.79
C GLY A 136 -16.04 -13.78 18.19
N ASN A 137 -16.65 -12.90 19.00
CA ASN A 137 -17.02 -13.18 20.39
C ASN A 137 -18.28 -14.05 20.45
N LEU A 138 -18.12 -15.35 20.14
CA LEU A 138 -19.21 -16.31 19.94
C LEU A 138 -20.21 -16.36 21.09
N GLU A 139 -19.74 -16.46 22.33
CA GLU A 139 -20.61 -16.54 23.51
C GLU A 139 -21.45 -15.27 23.70
N ILE A 140 -20.86 -14.10 23.44
CA ILE A 140 -21.57 -12.81 23.47
C ILE A 140 -22.61 -12.75 22.35
N VAL A 141 -22.27 -13.21 21.13
CA VAL A 141 -23.23 -13.27 20.01
C VAL A 141 -24.41 -14.18 20.37
N ILE A 142 -24.16 -15.37 20.91
CA ILE A 142 -25.21 -16.30 21.34
C ILE A 142 -26.07 -15.67 22.43
N LEU A 143 -25.45 -14.99 23.40
CA LEU A 143 -26.17 -14.31 24.47
C LEU A 143 -27.07 -13.19 23.94
N LEU A 144 -26.55 -12.32 23.05
CA LEU A 144 -27.30 -11.22 22.45
C LEU A 144 -28.47 -11.73 21.60
N LEU A 145 -28.29 -12.80 20.82
CA LEU A 145 -29.35 -13.37 19.99
C LEU A 145 -30.50 -14.03 20.78
N LYS A 146 -30.30 -14.33 22.07
CA LYS A 146 -31.39 -14.80 22.95
C LYS A 146 -32.37 -13.68 23.30
N ASP A 147 -31.95 -12.43 23.24
CA ASP A 147 -32.83 -11.28 23.45
C ASP A 147 -33.63 -11.00 22.18
N HIS A 148 -34.96 -11.10 22.26
CA HIS A 148 -35.84 -10.96 21.10
C HIS A 148 -35.81 -9.57 20.47
N ARG A 149 -35.24 -8.56 21.15
CA ARG A 149 -35.09 -7.19 20.63
C ARG A 149 -33.87 -7.07 19.72
N VAL A 150 -32.90 -7.98 19.83
CA VAL A 150 -31.67 -7.96 19.04
C VAL A 150 -31.90 -8.63 17.70
N HIS A 151 -31.59 -7.89 16.65
CA HIS A 151 -31.72 -8.32 15.27
C HIS A 151 -30.38 -8.07 14.57
N PRO A 152 -29.61 -9.13 14.24
CA PRO A 152 -28.31 -8.92 13.62
C PRO A 152 -28.50 -8.22 12.26
N PRO A 153 -27.83 -7.08 12.02
CA PRO A 153 -27.87 -6.43 10.71
C PRO A 153 -27.08 -7.26 9.70
N LEU A 154 -27.34 -7.11 8.40
CA LEU A 154 -26.56 -7.77 7.34
C LEU A 154 -25.05 -7.51 7.48
N SER A 155 -24.69 -6.30 7.93
CA SER A 155 -23.30 -5.91 8.17
C SER A 155 -22.61 -6.76 9.24
N ALA A 156 -23.34 -7.35 10.21
CA ALA A 156 -22.79 -8.28 11.18
C ALA A 156 -22.31 -9.57 10.49
N LEU A 157 -23.15 -10.15 9.61
CA LEU A 157 -22.78 -11.31 8.80
C LEU A 157 -21.57 -10.98 7.90
N GLN A 158 -21.60 -9.84 7.21
CA GLN A 158 -20.50 -9.39 6.34
C GLN A 158 -19.18 -9.22 7.12
N CYS A 159 -19.20 -8.61 8.31
CA CYS A 159 -18.02 -8.45 9.16
C CYS A 159 -17.47 -9.81 9.63
N SER A 160 -18.33 -10.72 10.10
CA SER A 160 -17.90 -12.08 10.48
C SER A 160 -17.30 -12.83 9.29
N CYS A 161 -17.88 -12.68 8.09
CA CYS A 161 -17.34 -13.30 6.87
C CYS A 161 -16.01 -12.69 6.44
N ARG A 162 -15.85 -11.37 6.56
CA ARG A 162 -14.61 -10.65 6.25
C ARG A 162 -13.47 -11.05 7.20
N ASN A 163 -13.78 -11.26 8.47
CA ASN A 163 -12.78 -11.55 9.51
C ASN A 163 -12.56 -13.05 9.76
N GLY A 164 -13.38 -13.92 9.16
CA GLY A 164 -13.15 -15.38 9.17
C GLY A 164 -13.77 -16.11 10.36
N HIS A 165 -14.74 -15.51 11.05
CA HIS A 165 -15.33 -16.04 12.27
C HIS A 165 -16.39 -17.12 11.96
N HIS A 166 -15.94 -18.28 11.48
CA HIS A 166 -16.81 -19.36 10.97
C HIS A 166 -17.88 -19.81 11.99
N SER A 167 -17.56 -19.88 13.29
CA SER A 167 -18.53 -20.26 14.33
C SER A 167 -19.64 -19.23 14.48
N VAL A 168 -19.30 -17.94 14.41
CA VAL A 168 -20.28 -16.85 14.42
C VAL A 168 -21.13 -16.88 13.15
N VAL A 169 -20.51 -17.04 11.98
CA VAL A 169 -21.23 -17.18 10.71
C VAL A 169 -22.24 -18.33 10.77
N LYS A 170 -21.86 -19.50 11.30
CA LYS A 170 -22.78 -20.65 11.45
C LYS A 170 -24.01 -20.32 12.29
N ILE A 171 -23.84 -19.60 13.40
CA ILE A 171 -24.95 -19.17 14.25
C ILE A 171 -25.82 -18.14 13.53
N LEU A 172 -25.21 -17.13 12.89
CA LEU A 172 -25.95 -16.11 12.14
C LEU A 172 -26.74 -16.71 10.97
N MET A 173 -26.17 -17.69 10.25
CA MET A 173 -26.85 -18.37 9.15
C MET A 173 -28.04 -19.23 9.59
N SER A 174 -28.15 -19.54 10.89
CA SER A 174 -29.33 -20.22 11.44
C SER A 174 -30.50 -19.24 11.67
N ASP A 175 -30.27 -17.93 11.57
CA ASP A 175 -31.29 -16.89 11.67
C ASP A 175 -31.88 -16.61 10.28
N ASN A 176 -33.13 -17.03 10.06
CA ASN A 176 -33.83 -16.89 8.78
C ASN A 176 -34.02 -15.43 8.33
N ARG A 177 -33.81 -14.44 9.21
CA ARG A 177 -33.90 -13.00 8.85
C ARG A 177 -32.68 -12.53 8.08
N LEU A 178 -31.55 -13.23 8.20
CA LEU A 178 -30.35 -12.94 7.45
C LEU A 178 -30.40 -13.64 6.10
N ASP A 179 -30.22 -12.85 5.04
CA ASP A 179 -30.14 -13.33 3.68
C ASP A 179 -28.68 -13.19 3.17
N PRO A 180 -27.96 -14.30 2.95
CA PRO A 180 -26.57 -14.26 2.47
C PRO A 180 -26.46 -13.73 1.02
N SER A 181 -27.58 -13.67 0.28
CA SER A 181 -27.63 -13.19 -1.10
C SER A 181 -27.72 -11.66 -1.22
N SER A 182 -28.06 -11.00 -0.12
CA SER A 182 -28.19 -9.55 -0.04
C SER A 182 -26.89 -8.82 -0.36
N ASP A 183 -27.02 -7.56 -0.81
CA ASP A 183 -25.89 -6.73 -1.26
C ASP A 183 -25.02 -7.44 -2.31
N ASN A 184 -25.68 -8.08 -3.29
CA ASN A 184 -25.04 -8.79 -4.39
C ASN A 184 -24.08 -9.89 -3.90
N ASN A 185 -24.49 -10.66 -2.89
CA ASN A 185 -23.70 -11.74 -2.27
C ASN A 185 -22.37 -11.25 -1.66
N ALA A 186 -22.35 -10.03 -1.10
CA ALA A 186 -21.15 -9.45 -0.50
C ALA A 186 -20.52 -10.32 0.60
N ALA A 187 -21.32 -11.06 1.37
CA ALA A 187 -20.83 -11.92 2.46
C ALA A 187 -19.83 -12.99 1.97
N ILE A 188 -20.22 -13.79 0.97
CA ILE A 188 -19.34 -14.82 0.37
C ILE A 188 -18.16 -14.17 -0.35
N CYS A 189 -18.36 -13.03 -1.01
CA CYS A 189 -17.27 -12.31 -1.65
C CYS A 189 -16.22 -11.78 -0.65
N TRP A 190 -16.62 -11.32 0.54
CA TRP A 190 -15.68 -10.96 1.61
C TRP A 190 -14.90 -12.17 2.13
N ALA A 191 -15.56 -13.32 2.31
CA ALA A 191 -14.90 -14.55 2.71
C ALA A 191 -13.89 -15.01 1.65
N CYS A 192 -14.28 -15.02 0.38
CA CYS A 192 -13.41 -15.38 -0.75
C CYS A 192 -12.23 -14.42 -0.92
N ARG A 193 -12.44 -13.11 -0.72
CA ARG A 193 -11.37 -12.10 -0.81
C ARG A 193 -10.31 -12.28 0.28
N ASN A 194 -10.72 -12.61 1.49
CA ASN A 194 -9.83 -12.71 2.65
C ASN A 194 -9.31 -14.13 2.93
N GLY A 195 -9.77 -15.13 2.19
CA GLY A 195 -9.19 -16.49 2.25
C GLY A 195 -9.84 -17.42 3.26
N HIS A 196 -11.06 -17.12 3.70
CA HIS A 196 -11.72 -17.85 4.78
C HIS A 196 -12.48 -19.06 4.26
N LEU A 197 -11.77 -20.14 3.91
CA LEU A 197 -12.33 -21.35 3.28
C LEU A 197 -13.54 -21.92 4.04
N GLN A 198 -13.44 -22.09 5.36
CA GLN A 198 -14.54 -22.62 6.18
C GLN A 198 -15.79 -21.74 6.15
N VAL A 199 -15.63 -20.42 6.08
CA VAL A 199 -16.76 -19.50 5.92
C VAL A 199 -17.39 -19.67 4.55
N VAL A 200 -16.58 -19.81 3.50
CA VAL A 200 -17.07 -20.06 2.13
C VAL A 200 -17.87 -21.37 2.08
N GLU A 201 -17.37 -22.44 2.70
CA GLU A 201 -18.09 -23.73 2.80
C GLU A 201 -19.42 -23.59 3.54
N ILE A 202 -19.46 -22.86 4.66
CA ILE A 202 -20.72 -22.61 5.40
C ILE A 202 -21.72 -21.86 4.53
N LEU A 203 -21.29 -20.81 3.83
CA LEU A 203 -22.18 -20.02 2.99
C LEU A 203 -22.69 -20.80 1.77
N LEU A 204 -21.83 -21.61 1.13
CA LEU A 204 -22.23 -22.44 -0.02
C LEU A 204 -23.21 -23.56 0.35
N ASN A 205 -23.32 -23.94 1.62
CA ASN A 205 -24.36 -24.86 2.08
C ASN A 205 -25.75 -24.20 2.17
N ASP A 206 -25.86 -22.88 2.06
CA ASP A 206 -27.13 -22.16 1.97
C ASP A 206 -27.49 -21.90 0.51
N GLU A 207 -28.61 -22.45 0.04
CA GLU A 207 -29.06 -22.35 -1.35
C GLU A 207 -29.26 -20.91 -1.86
N ARG A 208 -29.43 -19.94 -0.94
CA ARG A 208 -29.56 -18.53 -1.30
C ARG A 208 -28.22 -17.91 -1.70
N ALA A 209 -27.10 -18.43 -1.21
CA ALA A 209 -25.78 -17.90 -1.52
C ALA A 209 -25.38 -18.26 -2.96
N ASN A 210 -25.27 -17.24 -3.80
CA ASN A 210 -24.85 -17.38 -5.18
C ASN A 210 -23.42 -16.87 -5.39
N PRO A 211 -22.41 -17.75 -5.51
CA PRO A 211 -21.02 -17.34 -5.79
C PRO A 211 -20.82 -16.76 -7.20
N SER A 212 -21.79 -16.92 -8.12
CA SER A 212 -21.75 -16.41 -9.50
C SER A 212 -22.19 -14.95 -9.62
N ALA A 213 -22.72 -14.38 -8.53
CA ALA A 213 -23.16 -12.99 -8.47
C ALA A 213 -22.05 -11.99 -8.85
N ASP A 214 -22.46 -10.79 -9.28
CA ASP A 214 -21.57 -9.74 -9.78
C ASP A 214 -20.55 -10.21 -10.84
N ASN A 215 -21.01 -11.00 -11.81
CA ASN A 215 -20.14 -11.61 -12.83
C ASN A 215 -19.02 -12.44 -12.17
N SER A 216 -19.38 -13.35 -11.27
CA SER A 216 -18.44 -14.21 -10.53
C SER A 216 -17.35 -13.40 -9.80
N TYR A 217 -17.71 -12.29 -9.14
CA TYR A 217 -16.74 -11.44 -8.45
C TYR A 217 -15.97 -12.18 -7.35
N CYS A 218 -16.64 -13.11 -6.66
CA CYS A 218 -16.05 -13.81 -5.52
C CYS A 218 -14.84 -14.69 -5.94
N ILE A 219 -14.95 -15.47 -7.02
CA ILE A 219 -13.81 -16.25 -7.54
C ILE A 219 -12.69 -15.34 -8.08
N ARG A 220 -13.04 -14.22 -8.73
CA ARG A 220 -12.02 -13.25 -9.20
C ARG A 220 -11.23 -12.66 -8.03
N MET A 221 -11.88 -12.38 -6.89
CA MET A 221 -11.19 -11.94 -5.67
C MET A 221 -10.32 -13.03 -5.04
N ALA A 222 -10.78 -14.29 -5.04
CA ALA A 222 -9.96 -15.42 -4.60
C ALA A 222 -8.70 -15.58 -5.48
N CYS A 223 -8.86 -15.49 -6.82
CA CYS A 223 -7.76 -15.51 -7.78
C CYS A 223 -6.78 -14.35 -7.60
N ARG A 224 -7.28 -13.14 -7.32
CA ARG A 224 -6.43 -11.95 -7.07
C ARG A 224 -5.58 -12.09 -5.81
N ASN A 225 -6.14 -12.67 -4.75
CA ASN A 225 -5.49 -12.75 -3.44
C ASN A 225 -4.77 -14.09 -3.18
N GLY A 226 -4.84 -15.05 -4.10
CA GLY A 226 -4.04 -16.28 -4.04
C GLY A 226 -4.69 -17.44 -3.29
N HIS A 227 -6.00 -17.38 -3.05
CA HIS A 227 -6.72 -18.36 -2.25
C HIS A 227 -7.06 -19.61 -3.06
N THR A 228 -6.05 -20.44 -3.32
CA THR A 228 -6.10 -21.58 -4.23
C THR A 228 -7.19 -22.60 -3.86
N ASP A 229 -7.37 -22.91 -2.58
CA ASP A 229 -8.38 -23.90 -2.15
C ASP A 229 -9.80 -23.39 -2.33
N ILE A 230 -10.03 -22.08 -2.11
CA ILE A 230 -11.31 -21.44 -2.43
C ILE A 230 -11.56 -21.46 -3.95
N VAL A 231 -10.54 -21.19 -4.77
CA VAL A 231 -10.68 -21.29 -6.24
C VAL A 231 -11.08 -22.71 -6.66
N LYS A 232 -10.42 -23.74 -6.12
CA LYS A 232 -10.76 -25.15 -6.39
C LYS A 232 -12.19 -25.47 -5.97
N LEU A 233 -12.61 -25.03 -4.78
CA LEU A 233 -13.96 -25.22 -4.27
C LEU A 233 -14.99 -24.57 -5.20
N LEU A 234 -14.82 -23.29 -5.53
CA LEU A 234 -15.76 -22.54 -6.38
C LEU A 234 -15.85 -23.07 -7.81
N ILE A 235 -14.77 -23.65 -8.35
CA ILE A 235 -14.78 -24.35 -9.64
C ILE A 235 -15.55 -25.67 -9.52
N LYS A 236 -15.32 -26.44 -8.45
CA LYS A 236 -15.97 -27.75 -8.23
C LYS A 236 -17.49 -27.63 -8.12
N GLU A 237 -18.00 -26.59 -7.47
CA GLU A 237 -19.44 -26.33 -7.35
C GLU A 237 -20.11 -25.98 -8.69
N GLY A 238 -19.34 -25.76 -9.77
CA GLY A 238 -19.88 -25.48 -11.11
C GLY A 238 -20.51 -24.09 -11.27
N SER A 239 -20.47 -23.27 -10.22
CA SER A 239 -21.16 -21.98 -10.13
C SER A 239 -20.33 -20.79 -10.63
N SER A 240 -19.18 -21.00 -11.27
CA SER A 240 -18.26 -19.92 -11.62
C SER A 240 -18.05 -19.80 -13.13
N ASP A 241 -18.44 -18.66 -13.71
CA ASP A 241 -18.03 -18.30 -15.06
C ASP A 241 -16.60 -17.73 -15.01
N LEU A 242 -15.63 -18.56 -15.35
CA LEU A 242 -14.21 -18.17 -15.37
C LEU A 242 -13.86 -17.22 -16.52
N SER A 243 -14.73 -17.14 -17.53
CA SER A 243 -14.57 -16.25 -18.68
C SER A 243 -15.15 -14.86 -18.43
N SER A 244 -15.89 -14.69 -17.32
CA SER A 244 -16.59 -13.46 -16.97
C SER A 244 -15.66 -12.25 -16.92
N VAL A 245 -16.20 -11.09 -17.31
CA VAL A 245 -15.47 -9.81 -17.36
C VAL A 245 -14.12 -10.03 -18.03
N ASP A 246 -14.12 -10.65 -19.22
CA ASP A 246 -12.93 -10.81 -20.05
C ASP A 246 -11.77 -11.53 -19.35
N ASN A 247 -12.06 -12.65 -18.69
CA ASN A 247 -11.05 -13.51 -18.04
C ASN A 247 -10.18 -12.77 -17.00
N TYR A 248 -10.75 -11.81 -16.26
CA TYR A 248 -10.01 -11.06 -15.23
C TYR A 248 -9.39 -11.94 -14.13
N ALA A 249 -9.92 -13.15 -13.91
CA ALA A 249 -9.39 -14.12 -12.97
C ALA A 249 -7.91 -14.48 -13.27
N ILE A 250 -7.60 -14.89 -14.50
CA ILE A 250 -6.23 -15.27 -14.88
C ILE A 250 -5.31 -14.04 -14.93
N LYS A 251 -5.84 -12.89 -15.34
CA LYS A 251 -5.11 -11.61 -15.29
C LYS A 251 -4.67 -11.29 -13.87
N TRP A 252 -5.58 -11.29 -12.90
CA TRP A 252 -5.26 -10.91 -11.52
C TRP A 252 -4.38 -11.94 -10.82
N ALA A 253 -4.57 -13.24 -11.13
CA ALA A 253 -3.65 -14.28 -10.68
C ALA A 253 -2.23 -14.05 -11.23
N ALA A 254 -2.09 -13.73 -12.52
CA ALA A 254 -0.81 -13.41 -13.14
C ALA A 254 -0.19 -12.12 -12.60
N GLU A 255 -0.98 -11.06 -12.37
CA GLU A 255 -0.51 -9.78 -11.79
C GLU A 255 0.09 -9.94 -10.40
N ASN A 256 -0.45 -10.87 -9.59
CA ASN A 256 -0.06 -11.10 -8.20
C ASN A 256 0.76 -12.39 -8.00
N SER A 257 1.22 -13.03 -9.08
CA SER A 257 2.11 -14.20 -9.05
C SER A 257 1.53 -15.49 -8.45
N HIS A 258 0.23 -15.74 -8.62
CA HIS A 258 -0.43 -16.94 -8.08
C HIS A 258 -0.34 -18.13 -9.03
N ILE A 259 0.84 -18.78 -9.07
CA ILE A 259 1.21 -19.83 -10.04
C ILE A 259 0.20 -20.99 -10.08
N GLU A 260 -0.17 -21.55 -8.93
CA GLU A 260 -1.08 -22.71 -8.88
C GLU A 260 -2.47 -22.38 -9.41
N ILE A 261 -2.96 -21.16 -9.16
CA ILE A 261 -4.23 -20.68 -9.71
C ILE A 261 -4.11 -20.56 -11.24
N ILE A 262 -3.01 -20.03 -11.76
CA ILE A 262 -2.81 -19.92 -13.22
C ILE A 262 -2.78 -21.30 -13.88
N LYS A 263 -2.11 -22.29 -13.26
CA LYS A 263 -2.13 -23.68 -13.75
C LYS A 263 -3.55 -24.26 -13.78
N ILE A 264 -4.34 -24.03 -12.73
CA ILE A 264 -5.74 -24.47 -12.69
C ILE A 264 -6.52 -23.80 -13.83
N LEU A 265 -6.42 -22.48 -13.97
CA LEU A 265 -7.17 -21.71 -14.95
C LEU A 265 -6.78 -22.05 -16.40
N LEU A 266 -5.48 -22.24 -16.71
CA LEU A 266 -5.04 -22.60 -18.06
C LEU A 266 -5.54 -23.97 -18.53
N ASN A 267 -5.82 -24.89 -17.59
CA ASN A 267 -6.40 -26.19 -17.90
C ASN A 267 -7.92 -26.14 -18.14
N MET A 268 -8.57 -24.99 -17.91
CA MET A 268 -10.02 -24.84 -18.11
C MET A 268 -10.32 -24.42 -19.56
N PRO A 269 -11.17 -25.18 -20.30
CA PRO A 269 -11.48 -24.87 -21.69
C PRO A 269 -12.12 -23.49 -21.90
N SER A 270 -12.84 -22.98 -20.90
CA SER A 270 -13.50 -21.68 -20.94
C SER A 270 -12.54 -20.49 -20.76
N VAL A 271 -11.29 -20.74 -20.35
CA VAL A 271 -10.31 -19.68 -20.08
C VAL A 271 -9.50 -19.38 -21.32
N ASP A 272 -9.61 -18.14 -21.78
CA ASP A 272 -8.78 -17.59 -22.85
C ASP A 272 -7.68 -16.68 -22.24
N PRO A 273 -6.40 -17.09 -22.24
CA PRO A 273 -5.32 -16.28 -21.73
C PRO A 273 -4.92 -15.13 -22.68
N THR A 274 -5.44 -15.10 -23.91
CA THR A 274 -5.09 -14.11 -24.95
C THR A 274 -5.85 -12.79 -24.86
N VAL A 275 -6.86 -12.75 -23.99
CA VAL A 275 -7.75 -11.61 -23.81
C VAL A 275 -6.99 -10.31 -23.50
N TYR A 276 -7.53 -9.20 -24.03
CA TYR A 276 -6.90 -7.88 -23.99
C TYR A 276 -5.45 -7.88 -24.48
N GLN A 277 -5.15 -8.56 -25.58
CA GLN A 277 -3.80 -8.64 -26.14
C GLN A 277 -2.81 -9.19 -25.11
N HIS A 278 -3.10 -10.37 -24.57
CA HIS A 278 -2.27 -11.10 -23.59
C HIS A 278 -1.97 -10.29 -22.31
N GLN A 279 -3.00 -9.67 -21.71
CA GLN A 279 -2.81 -8.83 -20.53
C GLN A 279 -2.15 -9.57 -19.34
N SER A 280 -2.46 -10.85 -19.14
CA SER A 280 -1.83 -11.70 -18.12
C SER A 280 -0.30 -11.78 -18.29
N LEU A 281 0.16 -12.12 -19.50
CA LEU A 281 1.59 -12.18 -19.85
C LEU A 281 2.26 -10.81 -19.73
N ARG A 282 1.63 -9.75 -20.26
CA ARG A 282 2.16 -8.38 -20.19
C ARG A 282 2.35 -7.90 -18.75
N SER A 283 1.38 -8.17 -17.88
CA SER A 283 1.47 -7.84 -16.45
C SER A 283 2.56 -8.64 -15.73
N ALA A 284 2.65 -9.95 -15.99
CA ALA A 284 3.71 -10.80 -15.42
C ALA A 284 5.12 -10.33 -15.82
N CYS A 285 5.31 -9.98 -17.10
CA CYS A 285 6.59 -9.47 -17.60
C CYS A 285 7.00 -8.13 -16.96
N ARG A 286 6.05 -7.19 -16.81
CA ARG A 286 6.30 -5.89 -16.16
C ARG A 286 6.64 -6.05 -14.68
N ASN A 287 5.91 -6.92 -13.98
CA ASN A 287 6.09 -7.13 -12.53
C ASN A 287 7.29 -8.02 -12.19
N GLY A 288 7.84 -8.75 -13.16
CA GLY A 288 9.02 -9.59 -12.95
C GLY A 288 8.70 -11.00 -12.45
N HIS A 289 7.49 -11.50 -12.69
CA HIS A 289 7.04 -12.80 -12.17
C HIS A 289 7.56 -13.94 -13.04
N ILE A 290 8.82 -14.31 -12.83
CA ILE A 290 9.60 -15.24 -13.68
C ILE A 290 8.85 -16.54 -13.97
N GLU A 291 8.37 -17.23 -12.94
CA GLU A 291 7.70 -18.53 -13.09
C GLU A 291 6.34 -18.41 -13.78
N VAL A 292 5.63 -17.30 -13.57
CA VAL A 292 4.39 -17.01 -14.31
C VAL A 292 4.70 -16.74 -15.78
N VAL A 293 5.76 -16.00 -16.10
CA VAL A 293 6.18 -15.77 -17.48
C VAL A 293 6.55 -17.09 -18.16
N LYS A 294 7.31 -17.98 -17.51
CA LYS A 294 7.62 -19.32 -18.05
C LYS A 294 6.36 -20.13 -18.31
N LEU A 295 5.45 -20.17 -17.34
CA LEU A 295 4.19 -20.91 -17.44
C LEU A 295 3.33 -20.41 -18.60
N LEU A 296 3.18 -19.09 -18.71
CA LEU A 296 2.39 -18.45 -19.77
C LEU A 296 3.06 -18.60 -21.14
N LEU A 297 4.38 -18.45 -21.26
CA LEU A 297 5.08 -18.66 -22.53
C LEU A 297 5.09 -20.12 -22.99
N GLY A 298 4.77 -21.08 -22.10
CA GLY A 298 4.52 -22.47 -22.46
C GLY A 298 3.18 -22.70 -23.16
N ASP A 299 2.25 -21.74 -23.13
CA ASP A 299 0.99 -21.79 -23.88
C ASP A 299 1.19 -21.19 -25.28
N GLU A 300 1.06 -22.01 -26.32
CA GLU A 300 1.30 -21.61 -27.72
C GLU A 300 0.41 -20.45 -28.17
N ARG A 301 -0.76 -20.26 -27.55
CA ARG A 301 -1.69 -19.15 -27.84
C ARG A 301 -1.09 -17.80 -27.47
N LEU A 302 -0.10 -17.76 -26.58
CA LEU A 302 0.50 -16.53 -26.08
C LEU A 302 1.71 -16.12 -26.91
N ASP A 303 1.64 -14.90 -27.46
CA ASP A 303 2.72 -14.29 -28.24
C ASP A 303 3.45 -13.21 -27.42
N PRO A 304 4.75 -13.40 -27.07
CA PRO A 304 5.54 -12.37 -26.38
C PRO A 304 5.82 -11.13 -27.23
N ALA A 305 5.66 -11.19 -28.55
CA ALA A 305 5.90 -10.09 -29.47
C ALA A 305 4.70 -9.12 -29.60
N ILE A 306 3.57 -9.43 -28.95
CA ILE A 306 2.34 -8.64 -29.06
C ILE A 306 2.54 -7.17 -28.68
N ARG A 307 1.69 -6.32 -29.26
CA ARG A 307 1.60 -4.88 -28.97
C ARG A 307 2.99 -4.24 -29.07
N ASN A 308 3.67 -4.58 -30.16
CA ASN A 308 4.98 -4.09 -30.50
C ASN A 308 5.99 -4.43 -29.39
N ASN A 309 6.13 -5.75 -29.12
CA ASN A 309 7.04 -6.33 -28.14
C ASN A 309 6.89 -5.69 -26.74
N PHE A 310 5.65 -5.53 -26.26
CA PHE A 310 5.36 -4.85 -24.99
C PHE A 310 6.15 -5.45 -23.82
N CYS A 311 6.23 -6.79 -23.77
CA CYS A 311 6.85 -7.55 -22.70
C CYS A 311 8.31 -7.15 -22.49
N ILE A 312 9.15 -7.21 -23.53
CA ILE A 312 10.58 -6.89 -23.40
C ILE A 312 10.81 -5.40 -23.13
N ARG A 313 10.01 -4.50 -23.73
CA ARG A 313 10.09 -3.05 -23.47
C ARG A 313 9.84 -2.72 -22.00
N HIS A 314 8.78 -3.27 -21.41
CA HIS A 314 8.38 -2.95 -20.04
C HIS A 314 9.15 -3.76 -18.99
N ALA A 315 9.54 -4.99 -19.29
CA ALA A 315 10.48 -5.74 -18.47
C ALA A 315 11.83 -5.01 -18.38
N SER A 316 12.30 -4.45 -19.51
CA SER A 316 13.55 -3.68 -19.55
C SER A 316 13.43 -2.36 -18.79
N LYS A 317 12.33 -1.62 -18.99
CA LYS A 317 12.02 -0.40 -18.24
C LYS A 317 11.89 -0.63 -16.73
N SER A 318 11.43 -1.80 -16.29
CA SER A 318 11.26 -2.14 -14.87
C SER A 318 12.42 -2.94 -14.29
N GLY A 319 13.52 -3.12 -15.03
CA GLY A 319 14.74 -3.76 -14.53
C GLY A 319 14.62 -5.26 -14.29
N ARG A 320 13.71 -5.95 -14.99
CA ARG A 320 13.42 -7.38 -14.77
C ARG A 320 14.41 -8.27 -15.53
N VAL A 321 15.65 -8.35 -15.06
CA VAL A 321 16.77 -9.04 -15.74
C VAL A 321 16.41 -10.46 -16.20
N GLU A 322 15.90 -11.30 -15.31
CA GLU A 322 15.58 -12.70 -15.64
C GLU A 322 14.40 -12.83 -16.62
N VAL A 323 13.42 -11.93 -16.55
CA VAL A 323 12.34 -11.88 -17.55
C VAL A 323 12.89 -11.46 -18.91
N VAL A 324 13.80 -10.49 -18.97
CA VAL A 324 14.44 -10.08 -20.24
C VAL A 324 15.25 -11.24 -20.82
N LYS A 325 16.00 -11.99 -20.01
CA LYS A 325 16.70 -13.21 -20.46
C LYS A 325 15.74 -14.23 -21.06
N LEU A 326 14.63 -14.52 -20.38
CA LEU A 326 13.61 -15.46 -20.85
C LEU A 326 12.99 -15.00 -22.18
N LEU A 327 12.70 -13.70 -22.30
CA LEU A 327 12.12 -13.14 -23.53
C LEU A 327 13.10 -13.18 -24.69
N LEU A 328 14.39 -12.86 -24.47
CA LEU A 328 15.42 -12.92 -25.50
C LEU A 328 15.69 -14.34 -26.02
N ALA A 329 15.40 -15.36 -25.22
CA ALA A 329 15.48 -16.76 -25.64
C ALA A 329 14.32 -17.18 -26.56
N ASN A 330 13.31 -16.34 -26.77
CA ASN A 330 12.20 -16.59 -27.68
C ASN A 330 12.42 -15.86 -29.01
N ASP A 331 12.53 -16.61 -30.11
CA ASP A 331 12.84 -16.05 -31.44
C ASP A 331 11.81 -15.03 -31.96
N ARG A 332 10.58 -15.06 -31.45
CA ARG A 332 9.54 -14.08 -31.81
C ARG A 332 9.83 -12.68 -31.25
N VAL A 333 10.66 -12.58 -30.21
CA VAL A 333 10.95 -11.32 -29.52
C VAL A 333 12.01 -10.52 -30.27
N ASP A 334 11.64 -9.30 -30.62
CA ASP A 334 12.55 -8.32 -31.21
C ASP A 334 13.08 -7.35 -30.13
N PRO A 335 14.36 -7.44 -29.73
CA PRO A 335 14.96 -6.49 -28.79
C PRO A 335 15.20 -5.10 -29.40
N CYS A 336 15.13 -4.97 -30.72
CA CYS A 336 15.38 -3.74 -31.47
C CYS A 336 14.12 -2.93 -31.74
N VAL A 337 12.98 -3.38 -31.22
CA VAL A 337 11.68 -2.75 -31.39
C VAL A 337 11.71 -1.24 -31.10
N ASN A 338 11.02 -0.47 -31.94
CA ASN A 338 10.94 1.00 -31.87
C ASN A 338 12.32 1.67 -31.74
N ASN A 339 13.27 1.32 -32.60
CA ASN A 339 14.63 1.86 -32.57
C ASN A 339 15.31 1.58 -31.21
N ASN A 340 15.43 0.30 -30.84
CA ASN A 340 16.07 -0.17 -29.62
C ASN A 340 15.46 0.40 -28.32
N GLU A 341 14.13 0.60 -28.30
CA GLU A 341 13.45 1.16 -27.12
C GLU A 341 13.63 0.34 -25.83
N PRO A 342 13.64 -1.02 -25.82
CA PRO A 342 13.96 -1.78 -24.61
C PRO A 342 15.32 -1.38 -24.01
N PHE A 343 16.34 -1.26 -24.86
CA PHE A 343 17.68 -0.85 -24.46
C PHE A 343 17.70 0.60 -23.96
N ARG A 344 17.07 1.51 -24.70
CA ARG A 344 16.99 2.92 -24.30
C ARG A 344 16.25 3.11 -22.97
N PHE A 345 15.19 2.35 -22.71
CA PHE A 345 14.50 2.37 -21.41
C PHE A 345 15.36 1.80 -20.28
N ALA A 346 16.05 0.68 -20.49
CA ALA A 346 16.98 0.15 -19.49
C ALA A 346 18.06 1.19 -19.12
N CYS A 347 18.60 1.89 -20.12
CA CYS A 347 19.59 2.94 -19.91
C CYS A 347 19.01 4.19 -19.21
N SER A 348 17.79 4.59 -19.57
CA SER A 348 17.13 5.77 -18.99
C SER A 348 16.70 5.57 -17.54
N GLU A 349 16.43 4.35 -17.11
CA GLU A 349 16.00 4.00 -15.75
C GLU A 349 17.17 3.44 -14.89
N GLY A 350 18.38 3.38 -15.47
CA GLY A 350 19.59 3.00 -14.73
C GLY A 350 19.75 1.50 -14.48
N HIS A 351 19.02 0.66 -15.22
CA HIS A 351 19.07 -0.80 -15.06
C HIS A 351 20.30 -1.41 -15.75
N PHE A 352 21.46 -1.25 -15.11
CA PHE A 352 22.77 -1.69 -15.63
C PHE A 352 22.78 -3.12 -16.16
N GLU A 353 22.30 -4.10 -15.38
CA GLU A 353 22.32 -5.51 -15.80
C GLU A 353 21.43 -5.79 -17.02
N VAL A 354 20.29 -5.10 -17.13
CA VAL A 354 19.43 -5.19 -18.32
C VAL A 354 20.11 -4.54 -19.53
N ALA A 355 20.70 -3.35 -19.35
CA ALA A 355 21.40 -2.66 -20.42
C ALA A 355 22.58 -3.50 -20.93
N LYS A 356 23.38 -4.09 -20.03
CA LYS A 356 24.49 -4.99 -20.36
C LYS A 356 24.01 -6.24 -21.09
N LEU A 357 22.92 -6.85 -20.64
CA LEU A 357 22.32 -8.02 -21.29
C LEU A 357 21.85 -7.68 -22.71
N LEU A 358 21.10 -6.60 -22.89
CA LEU A 358 20.62 -6.19 -24.21
C LEU A 358 21.77 -5.79 -25.14
N LEU A 359 22.80 -5.13 -24.62
CA LEU A 359 23.99 -4.74 -25.42
C LEU A 359 24.80 -5.94 -25.90
N SER A 360 24.71 -7.08 -25.20
CA SER A 360 25.33 -8.34 -25.61
C SER A 360 24.63 -9.00 -26.80
N ASP A 361 23.38 -8.62 -27.10
CA ASP A 361 22.68 -9.05 -28.30
C ASP A 361 23.21 -8.25 -29.51
N PRO A 362 23.79 -8.90 -30.53
CA PRO A 362 24.43 -8.22 -31.64
C PRO A 362 23.45 -7.39 -32.50
N ARG A 363 22.15 -7.65 -32.39
CA ARG A 363 21.12 -6.88 -33.10
C ARG A 363 20.95 -5.47 -32.52
N VAL A 364 21.21 -5.32 -31.22
CA VAL A 364 21.01 -4.04 -30.51
C VAL A 364 22.08 -3.03 -30.92
N ASP A 365 21.62 -1.92 -31.47
CA ASP A 365 22.45 -0.78 -31.85
C ASP A 365 22.35 0.34 -30.79
N PRO A 366 23.40 0.57 -29.98
CA PRO A 366 23.37 1.59 -28.94
C PRO A 366 23.44 3.03 -29.50
N SER A 367 23.76 3.21 -30.79
CA SER A 367 23.86 4.52 -31.46
C SER A 367 22.52 5.03 -32.02
N SER A 368 21.49 4.18 -32.01
CA SER A 368 20.16 4.49 -32.55
C SER A 368 19.53 5.76 -31.95
N THR A 369 18.77 6.48 -32.80
CA THR A 369 18.09 7.74 -32.43
C THR A 369 19.08 8.80 -31.91
N ASN A 370 20.18 9.03 -32.65
CA ASN A 370 21.24 9.97 -32.27
C ASN A 370 21.80 9.69 -30.86
N ASN A 371 22.20 8.45 -30.61
CA ASN A 371 22.76 8.01 -29.34
C ASN A 371 21.82 8.29 -28.14
N ALA A 372 20.51 8.08 -28.31
CA ALA A 372 19.52 8.41 -27.28
C ALA A 372 19.77 7.68 -25.95
N ALA A 373 20.29 6.44 -25.99
CA ALA A 373 20.58 5.66 -24.79
C ALA A 373 21.55 6.37 -23.83
N ILE A 374 22.71 6.83 -24.33
CA ILE A 374 23.69 7.55 -23.50
C ILE A 374 23.16 8.92 -23.09
N ARG A 375 22.47 9.65 -23.97
CA ARG A 375 21.86 10.94 -23.60
C ARG A 375 20.87 10.80 -22.45
N TRP A 376 20.01 9.78 -22.46
CA TRP A 376 19.02 9.54 -21.40
C TRP A 376 19.68 9.03 -20.11
N ALA A 377 20.68 8.16 -20.20
CA ALA A 377 21.46 7.74 -19.03
C ALA A 377 22.17 8.94 -18.37
N CYS A 378 22.73 9.84 -19.19
CA CYS A 378 23.39 11.06 -18.72
C CYS A 378 22.41 12.06 -18.10
N LYS A 379 21.24 12.25 -18.73
CA LYS A 379 20.17 13.13 -18.23
C LYS A 379 19.63 12.71 -16.86
N ASN A 380 19.57 11.41 -16.57
CA ASN A 380 19.07 10.86 -15.32
C ASN A 380 20.18 10.46 -14.32
N GLY A 381 21.45 10.69 -14.65
CA GLY A 381 22.57 10.52 -13.73
C GLY A 381 23.02 9.07 -13.49
N HIS A 382 22.77 8.16 -14.43
CA HIS A 382 23.09 6.74 -14.27
C HIS A 382 24.55 6.43 -14.64
N THR A 383 25.49 6.82 -13.76
CA THR A 383 26.95 6.74 -13.99
C THR A 383 27.44 5.37 -14.49
N GLU A 384 27.00 4.26 -13.90
CA GLU A 384 27.47 2.93 -14.30
C GLU A 384 26.97 2.51 -15.69
N VAL A 385 25.76 2.94 -16.07
CA VAL A 385 25.25 2.77 -17.44
C VAL A 385 26.04 3.65 -18.40
N VAL A 386 26.37 4.88 -18.03
CA VAL A 386 27.20 5.76 -18.86
C VAL A 386 28.58 5.15 -19.10
N LYS A 387 29.25 4.62 -18.06
CA LYS A 387 30.53 3.91 -18.21
C LYS A 387 30.41 2.68 -19.12
N LEU A 388 29.34 1.89 -18.98
CA LEU A 388 29.06 0.76 -19.86
C LEU A 388 28.97 1.21 -21.32
N LEU A 389 28.21 2.28 -21.59
CA LEU A 389 27.99 2.81 -22.94
C LEU A 389 29.28 3.41 -23.54
N LEU A 390 30.05 4.16 -22.75
CA LEU A 390 31.32 4.76 -23.20
C LEU A 390 32.39 3.71 -23.54
N ASN A 391 32.27 2.49 -23.04
CA ASN A 391 33.14 1.37 -23.41
C ASN A 391 32.74 0.70 -24.74
N ASP A 392 31.56 0.98 -25.27
CA ASP A 392 31.12 0.47 -26.58
C ASP A 392 31.51 1.46 -27.69
N LYS A 393 32.34 0.99 -28.64
CA LYS A 393 32.89 1.81 -29.73
C LYS A 393 31.83 2.37 -30.68
N ARG A 394 30.62 1.81 -30.68
CA ARG A 394 29.50 2.29 -31.50
C ARG A 394 28.86 3.55 -30.91
N VAL A 395 29.09 3.83 -29.62
CA VAL A 395 28.50 4.97 -28.94
C VAL A 395 29.32 6.23 -29.19
N ASP A 396 28.63 7.27 -29.64
CA ASP A 396 29.20 8.62 -29.78
C ASP A 396 28.51 9.58 -28.79
N ALA A 397 29.22 9.93 -27.71
CA ALA A 397 28.74 10.86 -26.70
C ALA A 397 28.62 12.32 -27.19
N SER A 398 29.22 12.66 -28.33
CA SER A 398 29.16 14.00 -28.94
C SER A 398 27.91 14.22 -29.81
N SER A 399 27.17 13.14 -30.11
CA SER A 399 25.98 13.17 -30.94
C SER A 399 24.89 14.12 -30.44
N ASN A 400 24.12 14.64 -31.41
CA ASN A 400 23.07 15.65 -31.17
C ASN A 400 23.62 16.83 -30.36
N ASP A 401 24.73 17.38 -30.87
CA ASP A 401 25.35 18.59 -30.37
C ASP A 401 25.75 18.52 -28.90
N ASN A 402 26.47 17.44 -28.56
CA ASN A 402 26.95 17.19 -27.21
C ASN A 402 25.81 17.22 -26.17
N SER A 403 24.61 16.81 -26.56
CA SER A 403 23.44 16.82 -25.67
C SER A 403 23.67 15.99 -24.40
N ALA A 404 24.44 14.90 -24.47
CA ALA A 404 24.75 14.09 -23.29
C ALA A 404 25.41 14.89 -22.16
N ILE A 405 26.46 15.66 -22.44
CA ILE A 405 27.14 16.49 -21.42
C ILE A 405 26.27 17.69 -21.01
N ARG A 406 25.55 18.30 -21.96
CA ARG A 406 24.65 19.43 -21.67
C ARG A 406 23.53 19.04 -20.70
N GLU A 407 22.90 17.90 -20.90
CA GLU A 407 21.83 17.38 -20.04
C GLU A 407 22.38 16.95 -18.67
N ALA A 408 23.53 16.26 -18.62
CA ALA A 408 24.18 15.91 -17.35
C ALA A 408 24.54 17.16 -16.52
N CYS A 409 25.04 18.21 -17.18
CA CYS A 409 25.35 19.48 -16.54
C CYS A 409 24.09 20.21 -16.04
N SER A 410 23.02 20.24 -16.84
CA SER A 410 21.76 20.90 -16.46
C SER A 410 21.08 20.23 -15.25
N ASN A 411 21.16 18.90 -15.16
CA ASN A 411 20.53 18.11 -14.10
C ASN A 411 21.45 17.84 -12.88
N GLY A 412 22.68 18.37 -12.86
CA GLY A 412 23.54 18.30 -11.67
C GLY A 412 24.29 16.97 -11.50
N HIS A 413 24.46 16.17 -12.55
CA HIS A 413 25.08 14.85 -12.47
C HIS A 413 26.61 14.90 -12.58
N PHE A 414 27.26 15.36 -11.51
CA PHE A 414 28.71 15.58 -11.47
C PHE A 414 29.56 14.39 -11.91
N LEU A 415 29.30 13.18 -11.40
CA LEU A 415 30.07 11.99 -11.76
C LEU A 415 29.94 11.64 -13.25
N VAL A 416 28.75 11.81 -13.83
CA VAL A 416 28.53 11.62 -15.27
C VAL A 416 29.34 12.65 -16.07
N VAL A 417 29.33 13.92 -15.65
CA VAL A 417 30.12 14.97 -16.32
C VAL A 417 31.61 14.62 -16.31
N VAL A 418 32.15 14.17 -15.17
CA VAL A 418 33.55 13.75 -15.06
C VAL A 418 33.87 12.60 -16.03
N GLU A 419 32.98 11.60 -16.16
CA GLU A 419 33.19 10.51 -17.13
C GLU A 419 33.12 10.98 -18.59
N LEU A 420 32.22 11.91 -18.91
CA LEU A 420 32.10 12.47 -20.26
C LEU A 420 33.30 13.35 -20.64
N LEU A 421 33.84 14.13 -19.69
CA LEU A 421 35.00 15.01 -19.95
C LEU A 421 36.28 14.22 -20.26
N LYS A 422 36.39 12.97 -19.80
CA LYS A 422 37.49 12.07 -20.19
C LYS A 422 37.49 11.72 -21.68
N GLN A 423 36.35 11.85 -22.36
CA GLN A 423 36.22 11.55 -23.78
C GLN A 423 36.69 12.75 -24.61
N SER A 424 37.61 12.50 -25.55
CA SER A 424 38.22 13.55 -26.37
C SER A 424 37.26 14.15 -27.40
N ASN A 425 36.30 13.37 -27.88
CA ASN A 425 35.27 13.81 -28.84
C ASN A 425 34.14 14.62 -28.19
N VAL A 426 33.97 14.59 -26.88
CA VAL A 426 32.95 15.39 -26.19
C VAL A 426 33.43 16.84 -26.11
N ASP A 427 32.68 17.77 -26.71
CA ASP A 427 32.96 19.19 -26.65
C ASP A 427 32.08 19.89 -25.60
N PRO A 428 32.61 20.26 -24.42
CA PRO A 428 31.86 20.98 -23.40
C PRO A 428 31.48 22.41 -23.80
N THR A 429 32.07 22.95 -24.88
CA THR A 429 31.85 24.33 -25.34
C THR A 429 30.72 24.46 -26.36
N SER A 430 30.15 23.32 -26.78
CA SER A 430 29.05 23.26 -27.75
C SER A 430 27.85 24.14 -27.36
N TYR A 431 27.22 24.75 -28.37
CA TYR A 431 26.11 25.70 -28.21
C TYR A 431 26.48 26.90 -27.32
N ASN A 432 27.65 27.48 -27.58
CA ASN A 432 28.18 28.64 -26.87
C ASN A 432 28.21 28.40 -25.34
N ASN A 433 29.02 27.42 -24.92
CA ASN A 433 29.17 27.00 -23.54
C ASN A 433 27.84 26.66 -22.83
N SER A 434 26.87 26.09 -23.55
CA SER A 434 25.54 25.80 -22.99
C SER A 434 25.61 24.91 -21.75
N ALA A 435 26.52 23.93 -21.71
CA ALA A 435 26.73 23.07 -20.54
C ALA A 435 27.14 23.89 -19.30
N LEU A 436 28.11 24.79 -19.44
CA LEU A 436 28.58 25.67 -18.37
C LEU A 436 27.50 26.68 -17.94
N ARG A 437 26.77 27.26 -18.90
CA ARG A 437 25.68 28.21 -18.63
C ARG A 437 24.57 27.54 -17.83
N HIS A 438 24.07 26.39 -18.28
CA HIS A 438 23.01 25.66 -17.57
C HIS A 438 23.45 25.20 -16.17
N ALA A 439 24.68 24.70 -16.01
CA ALA A 439 25.21 24.33 -14.70
C ALA A 439 25.29 25.54 -13.75
N SER A 440 25.69 26.71 -14.27
CA SER A 440 25.79 27.95 -13.50
C SER A 440 24.41 28.48 -13.11
N GLU A 441 23.46 28.54 -14.06
CA GLU A 441 22.08 28.99 -13.84
C GLU A 441 21.34 28.14 -12.80
N LYS A 442 21.67 26.85 -12.71
CA LYS A 442 21.06 25.91 -11.76
C LYS A 442 21.85 25.75 -10.45
N GLY A 443 22.99 26.43 -10.30
CA GLY A 443 23.77 26.40 -9.06
C GLY A 443 24.61 25.13 -8.84
N HIS A 444 24.94 24.40 -9.89
CA HIS A 444 25.73 23.15 -9.81
C HIS A 444 27.24 23.46 -9.74
N PHE A 445 27.69 24.01 -8.60
CA PHE A 445 29.04 24.58 -8.43
C PHE A 445 30.18 23.59 -8.71
N ASN A 446 30.03 22.32 -8.31
CA ASN A 446 31.01 21.27 -8.58
C ASN A 446 31.19 21.01 -10.08
N ILE A 447 30.12 21.03 -10.86
CA ILE A 447 30.15 20.91 -12.32
C ILE A 447 30.75 22.16 -12.95
N VAL A 448 30.37 23.35 -12.47
CA VAL A 448 30.94 24.61 -12.95
C VAL A 448 32.45 24.64 -12.77
N ASN A 449 32.95 24.20 -11.61
CA ASN A 449 34.39 24.13 -11.34
C ASN A 449 35.07 23.13 -12.26
N ALA A 450 34.54 21.91 -12.41
CA ALA A 450 35.10 20.91 -13.31
C ALA A 450 35.14 21.39 -14.77
N LEU A 451 34.09 22.06 -15.26
CA LEU A 451 34.05 22.63 -16.61
C LEU A 451 35.04 23.79 -16.79
N LYS A 452 35.25 24.63 -15.77
CA LYS A 452 36.22 25.74 -15.82
C LYS A 452 37.66 25.27 -15.82
N GLU A 453 37.94 24.12 -15.22
CA GLU A 453 39.26 23.49 -15.22
C GLU A 453 39.55 22.73 -16.53
N ASP A 454 38.52 22.44 -17.34
CA ASP A 454 38.68 21.78 -18.63
C ASP A 454 39.36 22.72 -19.65
N GLY A 455 40.49 22.26 -20.21
CA GLY A 455 41.30 23.03 -21.15
C GLY A 455 40.56 23.48 -22.41
N ARG A 456 39.52 22.73 -22.85
CA ARG A 456 38.71 23.10 -24.03
C ARG A 456 37.89 24.35 -23.75
N VAL A 457 37.28 24.42 -22.56
CA VAL A 457 36.48 25.58 -22.11
C VAL A 457 37.35 26.81 -21.90
N LEU A 458 38.51 26.65 -21.27
CA LEU A 458 39.47 27.75 -21.07
C LEU A 458 39.90 28.38 -22.40
N ARG A 459 40.26 27.54 -23.39
CA ARG A 459 40.68 28.00 -24.72
C ARG A 459 39.56 28.72 -25.46
N TYR A 460 38.34 28.18 -25.41
CA TYR A 460 37.18 28.82 -26.05
C TYR A 460 36.91 30.21 -25.48
N ASN A 461 36.89 30.35 -24.15
CA ASN A 461 36.64 31.63 -23.50
C ASN A 461 37.71 32.68 -23.82
N GLN A 462 38.99 32.27 -23.89
CA GLN A 462 40.08 33.17 -24.30
C GLN A 462 39.92 33.65 -25.75
N ASN A 463 39.46 32.79 -26.66
CA ASN A 463 39.24 33.16 -28.06
C ASN A 463 38.07 34.14 -28.20
N VAL A 464 36.93 33.85 -27.57
CA VAL A 464 35.76 34.75 -27.58
C VAL A 464 36.13 36.12 -27.00
N ALA A 465 36.89 36.17 -25.90
CA ALA A 465 37.35 37.44 -25.33
C ALA A 465 38.23 38.24 -26.31
N LYS A 466 39.13 37.58 -27.05
CA LYS A 466 39.96 38.24 -28.08
C LYS A 466 39.12 38.75 -29.25
N GLU A 467 38.14 37.99 -29.72
CA GLU A 467 37.24 38.38 -30.79
C GLU A 467 36.44 39.64 -30.43
N VAL A 468 35.82 39.65 -29.23
CA VAL A 468 35.09 40.83 -28.74
C VAL A 468 36.00 42.06 -28.63
N ILE A 469 37.23 41.90 -28.12
CA ILE A 469 38.19 43.01 -28.05
C ILE A 469 38.54 43.55 -29.45
N ASN A 470 38.70 42.68 -30.44
CA ASN A 470 39.02 43.07 -31.80
C ASN A 470 37.83 43.73 -32.51
N GLU A 471 36.61 43.20 -32.37
CA GLU A 471 35.40 43.80 -32.92
C GLU A 471 35.11 45.17 -32.30
N THR A 472 35.27 45.32 -30.99
CA THR A 472 35.08 46.61 -30.30
C THR A 472 36.11 47.66 -30.77
N LYS A 473 37.33 47.24 -31.11
CA LYS A 473 38.35 48.12 -31.70
C LYS A 473 38.05 48.50 -33.14
N ILE A 474 37.41 47.63 -33.93
CA ILE A 474 37.05 47.90 -35.33
C ILE A 474 35.84 48.85 -35.43
N VAL A 475 34.91 48.80 -34.48
CA VAL A 475 33.71 49.66 -34.47
C VAL A 475 33.98 51.09 -33.95
N MET A 476 35.16 51.35 -33.37
CA MET A 476 35.55 52.67 -32.81
C MET A 476 36.48 53.52 -33.71
N TYR A 477 36.57 53.24 -35.00
CA TYR A 477 37.24 54.08 -36.01
C TYR A 477 36.21 54.64 -37.00
#